data_AF-F9WKH7-F1
#
_entry.id   AF-F9WKH7-F1
#
_cell.length_a   1.000
_cell.length_b   1.000
_cell.length_c   1.000
_cell.angle_alpha   90.00
_cell.angle_beta   90.00
_cell.angle_gamma   90.00
#
_symmetry.space_group_name_H-M   'P 1'
#
loop_
_entity.id
_entity.type
_entity.pdbx_description
1 polymer ?
#
loop_
_entity_poly.entity_id
_entity_poly.type
_entity_poly.pdbx_seq_one_letter_code
_entity_poly.pdbx_strand_id
1 'polypeptide(L)'
;DNVMLLSECLERVRHRGTDIDGNVRMDVVIQEPEFYIPDEHTRRRILSLPECQTYALVYRAVPLLRRNGITSVRRWGGADENADAKRAVRDALADDGLWNTVCGLLDDAFNAAKDAEARGKVVNAVYASVVVPDAFESVVNARWSHVLSGVADKPLGMCVADGRPTSVWSDAEVNKTPVQLPTENVDDARGDGLELLVLTSKKGWPFTLFNTRAAADGTPFEMMDATDVVVRRESVRVWNIVRADLDAWLVRKEGPPTPFVLVGSPGIGKSFGVGSHLLYELLHYAPGKLDVVTFLVREKMFIFYLPSGGEAGRVERYDKTPGVGRITELSDAGKRGYMILDAKKYVDLPTDLPSESWGSIVLSSPNKKNYKVWDETNMGSRFLFINRYHAREMKAY
;
A
#
# COMPACT_ATOMS: atom_id res chain seq x y z
N ASP A 1 7.07 21.95 -29.79
CA ASP A 1 6.55 23.09 -29.02
C ASP A 1 5.51 23.85 -29.83
N ASN A 2 4.24 23.68 -29.48
CA ASN A 2 3.14 24.37 -30.13
C ASN A 2 2.95 25.72 -29.42
N VAL A 3 3.73 26.74 -29.83
CA VAL A 3 3.69 28.08 -29.23
C VAL A 3 2.55 28.85 -29.86
N MET A 4 1.54 29.22 -29.05
CA MET A 4 0.39 29.99 -29.51
C MET A 4 0.82 31.40 -29.95
N LEU A 5 0.45 31.77 -31.17
CA LEU A 5 0.68 33.11 -31.71
C LEU A 5 -0.56 34.00 -31.54
N LEU A 6 -0.34 35.32 -31.49
CA LEU A 6 -1.42 36.31 -31.41
C LEU A 6 -2.37 36.22 -32.62
N SER A 7 -1.85 35.84 -33.79
CA SER A 7 -2.65 35.59 -35.00
C SER A 7 -3.77 34.55 -34.78
N GLU A 8 -3.48 33.46 -34.07
CA GLU A 8 -4.48 32.43 -33.75
C GLU A 8 -5.61 32.98 -32.85
N CYS A 9 -5.26 33.84 -31.90
CA CYS A 9 -6.23 34.50 -31.02
C CYS A 9 -7.08 35.53 -31.80
N LEU A 10 -6.46 36.31 -32.69
CA LEU A 10 -7.13 37.29 -33.55
C LEU A 10 -8.15 36.62 -34.48
N GLU A 11 -7.81 35.48 -35.06
CA GLU A 11 -8.74 34.68 -35.88
C GLU A 11 -9.95 34.21 -35.07
N ARG A 12 -9.74 33.71 -33.84
CA ARG A 12 -10.84 33.25 -32.96
C ARG A 12 -11.80 34.37 -32.57
N VAL A 13 -11.29 35.60 -32.35
CA VAL A 13 -12.15 36.76 -32.07
C VAL A 13 -12.68 37.43 -33.35
N ARG A 14 -12.37 36.89 -34.54
CA ARG A 14 -12.76 37.41 -35.86
C ARG A 14 -12.30 38.86 -36.09
N HIS A 15 -11.13 39.25 -35.56
CA HIS A 15 -10.53 40.54 -35.90
C HIS A 15 -10.00 40.48 -37.33
N ARG A 16 -10.31 41.49 -38.15
CA ARG A 16 -9.89 41.56 -39.57
C ARG A 16 -9.02 42.79 -39.88
N GLY A 17 -8.61 43.54 -38.86
CA GLY A 17 -7.70 44.67 -39.03
C GLY A 17 -6.27 44.21 -39.29
N THR A 18 -5.51 44.98 -40.07
CA THR A 18 -4.08 44.78 -40.33
C THR A 18 -3.20 45.66 -39.42
N ASP A 19 -3.80 46.22 -38.37
CA ASP A 19 -3.23 47.16 -37.43
C ASP A 19 -2.44 46.50 -36.29
N ILE A 20 -2.54 45.18 -36.16
CA ILE A 20 -1.90 44.37 -35.11
C ILE A 20 -0.94 43.37 -35.76
N ASP A 21 0.32 43.34 -35.31
CA ASP A 21 1.28 42.31 -35.69
C ASP A 21 0.95 40.98 -35.00
N GLY A 22 0.35 40.06 -35.75
CA GLY A 22 -0.06 38.74 -35.25
C GLY A 22 1.09 37.74 -35.06
N ASN A 23 2.31 38.03 -35.52
CA ASN A 23 3.46 37.11 -35.45
C ASN A 23 4.22 37.19 -34.11
N VAL A 24 3.53 37.59 -33.05
CA VAL A 24 4.08 37.69 -31.69
C VAL A 24 3.55 36.51 -30.87
N ARG A 25 4.43 35.92 -30.05
CA ARG A 25 4.05 34.83 -29.16
C ARG A 25 3.15 35.31 -28.03
N MET A 26 2.14 34.52 -27.68
CA MET A 26 1.14 34.94 -26.71
C MET A 26 1.69 35.12 -25.28
N ASP A 27 2.76 34.41 -24.91
CA ASP A 27 3.44 34.59 -23.63
C ASP A 27 4.14 35.95 -23.49
N VAL A 28 4.54 36.55 -24.61
CA VAL A 28 5.10 37.92 -24.67
C VAL A 28 3.96 38.94 -24.66
N VAL A 29 2.92 38.71 -25.47
CA VAL A 29 1.76 39.61 -25.55
C VAL A 29 1.05 39.76 -24.21
N ILE A 30 0.92 38.66 -23.45
CA ILE A 30 0.23 38.65 -22.15
C ILE A 30 0.95 39.48 -21.09
N GLN A 31 2.25 39.74 -21.22
CA GLN A 31 2.99 40.57 -20.25
C GLN A 31 2.64 42.06 -20.37
N GLU A 32 2.45 42.54 -21.60
CA GLU A 32 2.11 43.95 -21.91
C GLU A 32 1.04 44.03 -23.02
N PRO A 33 -0.19 43.55 -22.78
CA PRO A 33 -1.20 43.42 -23.82
C PRO A 33 -1.66 44.77 -24.39
N GLU A 34 -1.49 45.88 -23.65
CA GLU A 34 -1.77 47.23 -24.12
C GLU A 34 -0.83 47.68 -25.24
N PHE A 35 0.42 47.20 -25.24
CA PHE A 35 1.41 47.54 -26.25
C PHE A 35 1.13 46.83 -27.58
N TYR A 36 0.80 45.54 -27.51
CA TYR A 36 0.57 44.71 -28.71
C TYR A 36 -0.86 44.79 -29.24
N ILE A 37 -1.85 45.10 -28.39
CA ILE A 37 -3.26 45.22 -28.76
C ILE A 37 -3.78 46.58 -28.25
N PRO A 38 -3.58 47.66 -29.03
CA PRO A 38 -3.96 49.01 -28.61
C PRO A 38 -5.47 49.16 -28.41
N ASP A 39 -6.27 48.51 -29.27
CA ASP A 39 -7.73 48.54 -29.19
C ASP A 39 -8.24 47.80 -27.95
N GLU A 40 -8.89 48.55 -27.05
CA GLU A 40 -9.37 48.03 -25.77
C GLU A 40 -10.43 46.92 -25.94
N HIS A 41 -11.30 47.06 -26.94
CA HIS A 41 -12.38 46.10 -27.18
C HIS A 41 -11.81 44.73 -27.63
N THR A 42 -10.87 44.75 -28.56
CA THR A 42 -10.18 43.56 -29.09
C THR A 42 -9.29 42.93 -28.02
N ARG A 43 -8.55 43.75 -27.27
CA ARG A 43 -7.74 43.30 -26.13
C ARG A 43 -8.58 42.54 -25.12
N ARG A 44 -9.72 43.10 -24.72
CA ARG A 44 -10.63 42.44 -23.77
C ARG A 44 -11.14 41.09 -24.29
N ARG A 45 -11.53 41.02 -25.56
CA ARG A 45 -12.03 39.78 -26.19
C ARG A 45 -10.96 38.68 -26.27
N ILE A 46 -9.72 39.04 -26.57
CA ILE A 46 -8.59 38.09 -26.63
C ILE A 46 -8.21 37.61 -25.23
N LEU A 47 -8.08 38.51 -24.26
CA LEU A 47 -7.72 38.15 -22.88
C LEU A 47 -8.81 37.32 -22.18
N SER A 48 -10.04 37.34 -22.68
CA SER A 48 -11.14 36.52 -22.19
C SER A 48 -11.10 35.06 -22.69
N LEU A 49 -10.19 34.72 -23.60
CA LEU A 49 -10.03 33.34 -24.06
C LEU A 49 -9.45 32.45 -22.94
N PRO A 50 -9.95 31.22 -22.74
CA PRO A 50 -9.50 30.32 -21.66
C PRO A 50 -7.99 30.06 -21.64
N GLU A 51 -7.37 29.97 -22.82
CA GLU A 51 -5.94 29.76 -22.96
C GLU A 51 -5.17 31.01 -22.53
N CYS A 52 -5.65 32.21 -22.90
CA CYS A 52 -5.05 33.48 -22.50
C CYS A 52 -5.16 33.71 -20.99
N GLN A 53 -6.25 33.26 -20.36
CA GLN A 53 -6.38 33.26 -18.90
C GLN A 53 -5.33 32.36 -18.25
N THR A 54 -5.04 31.20 -18.83
CA THR A 54 -3.98 30.29 -18.35
C THR A 54 -2.59 30.92 -18.50
N TYR A 55 -2.32 31.57 -19.64
CA TYR A 55 -1.08 32.34 -19.83
C TYR A 55 -0.95 33.50 -18.84
N ALA A 56 -2.05 34.23 -18.57
CA ALA A 56 -2.03 35.35 -17.63
C ALA A 56 -1.71 34.89 -16.19
N LEU A 57 -2.25 33.74 -15.77
CA LEU A 57 -1.92 33.12 -14.49
C LEU A 57 -0.40 32.81 -14.39
N VAL A 58 0.17 32.18 -15.43
CA VAL A 58 1.56 31.71 -15.40
C VAL A 58 2.58 32.84 -15.61
N TYR A 59 2.31 33.79 -16.50
CA TYR A 59 3.30 34.78 -16.92
C TYR A 59 3.13 36.16 -16.29
N ARG A 60 1.94 36.52 -15.77
CA ARG A 60 1.75 37.77 -15.01
C ARG A 60 1.73 37.52 -13.50
N ALA A 61 0.93 36.57 -13.03
CA ALA A 61 0.72 36.39 -11.59
C ALA A 61 1.87 35.64 -10.88
N VAL A 62 2.34 34.52 -11.42
CA VAL A 62 3.40 33.71 -10.78
C VAL A 62 4.73 34.48 -10.57
N PRO A 63 5.24 35.28 -11.51
CA PRO A 63 6.46 36.07 -11.29
C PRO A 63 6.31 37.08 -10.15
N LEU A 64 5.15 37.74 -10.05
CA LEU A 64 4.87 38.70 -8.98
C LEU A 64 4.76 38.01 -7.62
N LEU A 65 4.12 36.84 -7.54
CA LEU A 65 4.08 36.03 -6.32
C LEU A 65 5.49 35.65 -5.85
N ARG A 66 6.35 35.19 -6.76
CA ARG A 66 7.75 34.83 -6.46
C ARG A 66 8.57 36.03 -6.01
N ARG A 67 8.43 37.18 -6.70
CA ARG A 67 9.15 38.42 -6.37
C ARG A 67 8.80 38.95 -4.98
N ASN A 68 7.56 38.73 -4.54
CA ASN A 68 7.09 39.12 -3.21
C ASN A 68 7.18 37.98 -2.17
N GLY A 69 8.01 36.94 -2.42
CA GLY A 69 8.36 35.92 -1.43
C GLY A 69 7.36 34.75 -1.29
N ILE A 70 6.25 34.77 -2.03
CA ILE A 70 5.25 33.69 -2.06
C ILE A 70 5.71 32.61 -3.07
N THR A 71 6.62 31.75 -2.61
CA THR A 71 7.22 30.69 -3.43
C THR A 71 6.55 29.32 -3.25
N SER A 72 5.59 29.18 -2.33
CA SER A 72 4.89 27.92 -2.06
C SER A 72 3.51 28.18 -1.44
N VAL A 73 2.59 27.22 -1.61
CA VAL A 73 1.24 27.26 -1.02
C VAL A 73 1.27 27.36 0.51
N ARG A 74 2.28 26.78 1.19
CA ARG A 74 2.42 26.91 2.65
C ARG A 74 2.61 28.35 3.11
N ARG A 75 3.28 29.18 2.30
CA ARG A 75 3.47 30.61 2.58
C ARG A 75 2.23 31.44 2.21
N TRP A 76 1.23 30.86 1.54
CA TRP A 76 0.04 31.60 1.14
C TRP A 76 -0.91 31.91 2.31
N GLY A 77 -1.11 30.99 3.25
CA GLY A 77 -2.26 31.06 4.17
C GLY A 77 -1.99 31.50 5.62
N GLY A 78 -0.87 32.18 5.89
CA GLY A 78 -0.70 32.94 7.13
C GLY A 78 -1.47 34.26 7.02
N ALA A 79 -2.64 34.36 7.66
CA ALA A 79 -3.52 35.54 7.56
C ALA A 79 -2.81 36.84 7.97
N ASP A 80 -1.83 36.76 8.88
CA ASP A 80 -1.07 37.91 9.37
C ASP A 80 0.37 38.00 8.81
N GLU A 81 0.94 36.91 8.30
CA GLU A 81 2.36 36.86 7.89
C GLU A 81 2.62 37.34 6.45
N ASN A 82 1.62 37.32 5.57
CA ASN A 82 1.81 37.67 4.14
C ASN A 82 0.79 38.67 3.59
N ALA A 83 0.07 39.39 4.45
CA ALA A 83 -0.90 40.40 4.03
C ALA A 83 -0.26 41.53 3.19
N ASP A 84 0.95 41.96 3.55
CA ASP A 84 1.70 42.99 2.83
C ASP A 84 2.17 42.48 1.46
N ALA A 85 2.65 41.24 1.38
CA ALA A 85 3.06 40.60 0.12
C ALA A 85 1.88 40.43 -0.83
N LYS A 86 0.70 40.02 -0.33
CA LYS A 86 -0.54 39.91 -1.12
C LYS A 86 -0.99 41.28 -1.65
N ARG A 87 -0.95 42.33 -0.82
CA ARG A 87 -1.25 43.70 -1.25
C ARG A 87 -0.29 44.17 -2.35
N ALA A 88 1.02 43.97 -2.16
CA ALA A 88 2.02 44.32 -3.16
C ALA A 88 1.84 43.59 -4.50
N VAL A 89 1.46 42.30 -4.48
CA VAL A 89 1.17 41.55 -5.70
C VAL A 89 -0.10 42.08 -6.37
N ARG A 90 -1.16 42.36 -5.61
CA ARG A 90 -2.41 42.92 -6.15
C ARG A 90 -2.17 44.27 -6.82
N ASP A 91 -1.47 45.17 -6.15
CA ASP A 91 -1.17 46.52 -6.65
C ASP A 91 -0.31 46.46 -7.91
N ALA A 92 0.68 45.56 -7.96
CA ALA A 92 1.55 45.36 -9.12
C ALA A 92 0.85 44.65 -10.30
N LEU A 93 -0.13 43.78 -10.02
CA LEU A 93 -0.88 43.07 -11.05
C LEU A 93 -1.89 43.99 -11.74
N ALA A 94 -2.47 44.95 -10.99
CA ALA A 94 -3.44 45.94 -11.48
C ALA A 94 -4.63 45.33 -12.26
N ASP A 95 -5.01 44.10 -11.93
CA ASP A 95 -6.08 43.33 -12.56
C ASP A 95 -6.86 42.58 -11.47
N ASP A 96 -7.95 43.19 -10.99
CA ASP A 96 -8.77 42.64 -9.89
C ASP A 96 -9.41 41.29 -10.25
N GLY A 97 -9.74 41.06 -11.53
CA GLY A 97 -10.34 39.81 -12.00
C GLY A 97 -9.35 38.64 -11.94
N LEU A 98 -8.14 38.87 -12.45
CA LEU A 98 -7.05 37.91 -12.41
C LEU A 98 -6.59 37.67 -10.96
N TRP A 99 -6.51 38.73 -10.15
CA TRP A 99 -6.19 38.63 -8.72
C TRP A 99 -7.18 37.73 -7.97
N ASN A 100 -8.49 37.93 -8.18
CA ASN A 100 -9.52 37.11 -7.53
C ASN A 100 -9.42 35.62 -7.91
N THR A 101 -9.07 35.34 -9.17
CA THR A 101 -8.90 33.97 -9.66
C THR A 101 -7.67 33.31 -9.03
N VAL A 102 -6.54 34.02 -8.96
CA VAL A 102 -5.32 33.55 -8.29
C VAL A 102 -5.58 33.29 -6.80
N CYS A 103 -6.25 34.23 -6.13
CA CYS A 103 -6.60 34.09 -4.72
C CYS A 103 -7.48 32.86 -4.49
N GLY A 104 -8.56 32.69 -5.25
CA GLY A 104 -9.47 31.54 -5.10
C GLY A 104 -8.75 30.20 -5.28
N LEU A 105 -7.93 30.07 -6.33
CA LEU A 105 -7.17 28.83 -6.57
C LEU A 105 -6.17 28.53 -5.45
N LEU A 106 -5.47 29.55 -4.94
CA LEU A 106 -4.49 29.38 -3.86
C LEU A 106 -5.15 29.19 -2.50
N ASP A 107 -6.30 29.82 -2.23
CA ASP A 107 -7.10 29.61 -1.04
C ASP A 107 -7.67 28.18 -1.01
N ASP A 108 -8.20 27.69 -2.14
CA ASP A 108 -8.65 26.30 -2.26
C ASP A 108 -7.50 25.30 -2.06
N ALA A 109 -6.36 25.54 -2.71
CA ALA A 109 -5.17 24.69 -2.55
C ALA A 109 -4.61 24.74 -1.12
N PHE A 110 -4.62 25.91 -0.48
CA PHE A 110 -4.18 26.06 0.90
C PHE A 110 -5.15 25.42 1.89
N ASN A 111 -6.45 25.60 1.71
CA ASN A 111 -7.47 24.96 2.54
C ASN A 111 -7.43 23.45 2.39
N ALA A 112 -7.25 22.92 1.17
CA ALA A 112 -7.05 21.49 0.94
C ALA A 112 -5.77 20.96 1.63
N ALA A 113 -4.66 21.70 1.54
CA ALA A 113 -3.41 21.34 2.21
C ALA A 113 -3.51 21.43 3.74
N LYS A 114 -4.20 22.45 4.26
CA LYS A 114 -4.46 22.65 5.69
C LYS A 114 -5.44 21.62 6.23
N ASP A 115 -6.45 21.22 5.47
CA ASP A 115 -7.35 20.12 5.82
C ASP A 115 -6.61 18.78 5.77
N ALA A 116 -5.69 18.56 4.84
CA ALA A 116 -4.81 17.39 4.83
C ALA A 116 -3.86 17.38 6.05
N GLU A 117 -3.29 18.53 6.43
CA GLU A 117 -2.44 18.68 7.60
C GLU A 117 -3.23 18.59 8.91
N ALA A 118 -4.45 19.13 8.97
CA ALA A 118 -5.37 19.02 10.10
C ALA A 118 -5.90 17.59 10.23
N ARG A 119 -6.18 16.90 9.12
CA ARG A 119 -6.39 15.45 9.12
C ARG A 119 -5.15 14.76 9.67
N GLY A 120 -3.94 15.10 9.23
CA GLY A 120 -2.67 14.59 9.77
C GLY A 120 -2.43 14.88 11.27
N LYS A 121 -2.85 16.04 11.77
CA LYS A 121 -2.70 16.46 13.18
C LYS A 121 -3.82 15.93 14.08
N VAL A 122 -5.02 15.72 13.56
CA VAL A 122 -6.10 14.97 14.23
C VAL A 122 -5.75 13.47 14.27
N VAL A 123 -4.96 12.96 13.32
CA VAL A 123 -4.39 11.60 13.40
C VAL A 123 -3.46 11.47 14.64
N ASN A 124 -2.71 12.50 15.04
CA ASN A 124 -1.89 12.47 16.28
C ASN A 124 -2.71 12.37 17.58
N ALA A 125 -3.99 12.74 17.58
CA ALA A 125 -4.86 12.65 18.76
C ALA A 125 -5.79 11.41 18.74
N VAL A 126 -5.81 10.61 17.67
CA VAL A 126 -6.66 9.43 17.50
C VAL A 126 -5.85 8.20 17.06
N TYR A 127 -4.62 8.03 17.56
CA TYR A 127 -3.97 6.72 17.55
C TYR A 127 -4.42 5.91 18.76
N ALA A 128 -5.70 5.53 18.81
CA ALA A 128 -6.15 4.51 19.75
C ALA A 128 -5.62 3.14 19.29
N SER A 129 -4.31 2.93 19.38
CA SER A 129 -3.73 1.60 19.25
C SER A 129 -4.26 0.76 20.40
N VAL A 130 -4.83 -0.40 20.10
CA VAL A 130 -5.24 -1.33 21.14
C VAL A 130 -4.14 -2.37 21.28
N VAL A 131 -3.44 -2.36 22.41
CA VAL A 131 -2.51 -3.45 22.75
C VAL A 131 -3.32 -4.73 22.81
N VAL A 132 -2.85 -5.77 22.11
CA VAL A 132 -3.48 -7.09 22.13
C VAL A 132 -2.70 -7.97 23.10
N PRO A 133 -3.14 -8.08 24.37
CA PRO A 133 -2.38 -8.80 25.39
C PRO A 133 -2.24 -10.29 25.01
N ASP A 134 -1.07 -10.83 25.30
CA ASP A 134 -0.66 -12.22 25.04
C ASP A 134 -0.66 -12.67 23.57
N ALA A 135 -1.05 -11.81 22.61
CA ALA A 135 -1.10 -12.20 21.20
C ALA A 135 0.29 -12.52 20.64
N PHE A 136 1.31 -11.76 21.05
CA PHE A 136 2.71 -12.03 20.67
C PHE A 136 3.11 -13.43 21.11
N GLU A 137 3.00 -13.70 22.41
CA GLU A 137 3.34 -14.99 23.01
C GLU A 137 2.50 -16.14 22.48
N SER A 138 1.23 -15.88 22.14
CA SER A 138 0.34 -16.91 21.58
C SER A 138 0.80 -17.40 20.20
N VAL A 139 1.28 -16.48 19.35
CA VAL A 139 1.79 -16.84 18.01
C VAL A 139 3.19 -17.44 18.12
N VAL A 140 4.09 -16.81 18.88
CA VAL A 140 5.48 -17.30 19.02
C VAL A 140 5.51 -18.69 19.66
N ASN A 141 4.69 -18.93 20.70
CA ASN A 141 4.61 -20.23 21.36
C ASN A 141 3.54 -21.17 20.75
N ALA A 142 3.13 -20.93 19.50
CA ALA A 142 2.18 -21.81 18.82
C ALA A 142 2.74 -23.24 18.73
N ARG A 143 1.88 -24.23 18.96
CA ARG A 143 2.26 -25.63 19.02
C ARG A 143 2.11 -26.29 17.66
N TRP A 144 3.10 -27.11 17.31
CA TRP A 144 3.01 -27.94 16.12
C TRP A 144 2.31 -29.26 16.43
N SER A 145 1.45 -29.68 15.51
CA SER A 145 0.94 -31.04 15.36
C SER A 145 1.01 -31.42 13.88
N HIS A 146 0.76 -32.68 13.54
CA HIS A 146 0.85 -33.14 12.16
C HIS A 146 -0.16 -34.26 11.85
N VAL A 147 -0.47 -34.43 10.57
CA VAL A 147 -1.40 -35.44 10.07
C VAL A 147 -0.66 -36.46 9.22
N LEU A 148 -0.80 -37.72 9.58
CA LEU A 148 -0.23 -38.87 8.89
C LEU A 148 -1.32 -39.65 8.15
N SER A 149 -1.01 -40.11 6.94
CA SER A 149 -1.81 -41.01 6.12
C SER A 149 -1.28 -42.45 6.16
N GLY A 150 -2.10 -43.42 5.77
CA GLY A 150 -1.72 -44.83 5.74
C GLY A 150 -1.84 -45.55 7.09
N VAL A 151 -2.54 -44.96 8.05
CA VAL A 151 -2.77 -45.58 9.37
C VAL A 151 -4.00 -46.50 9.30
N ALA A 152 -3.76 -47.81 9.46
CA ALA A 152 -4.83 -48.80 9.51
C ALA A 152 -5.83 -48.49 10.63
N ASP A 153 -7.10 -48.85 10.42
CA ASP A 153 -8.19 -48.71 11.40
C ASP A 153 -8.53 -47.28 11.84
N LYS A 154 -8.13 -46.27 11.03
CA LYS A 154 -8.51 -44.87 11.21
C LYS A 154 -9.41 -44.37 10.08
N PRO A 155 -10.33 -43.42 10.33
CA PRO A 155 -11.13 -42.78 9.29
C PRO A 155 -10.23 -42.22 8.17
N LEU A 156 -10.52 -42.59 6.92
CA LEU A 156 -9.74 -42.23 5.73
C LEU A 156 -8.25 -42.60 5.79
N GLY A 157 -7.85 -43.47 6.73
CA GLY A 157 -6.47 -43.83 7.00
C GLY A 157 -5.63 -42.69 7.60
N MET A 158 -6.27 -41.69 8.23
CA MET A 158 -5.60 -40.48 8.74
C MET A 158 -5.50 -40.46 10.27
N CYS A 159 -4.38 -40.01 10.81
CA CYS A 159 -4.23 -39.74 12.25
C CYS A 159 -3.54 -38.40 12.51
N VAL A 160 -3.97 -37.70 13.56
CA VAL A 160 -3.30 -36.51 14.08
C VAL A 160 -2.35 -36.93 15.18
N ALA A 161 -1.11 -36.46 15.12
CA ALA A 161 -0.09 -36.66 16.13
C ALA A 161 0.43 -35.31 16.63
N ASP A 162 0.69 -35.25 17.93
CA ASP A 162 1.21 -34.06 18.58
C ASP A 162 2.69 -33.86 18.30
N GLY A 163 3.10 -32.59 18.25
CA GLY A 163 4.49 -32.21 18.02
C GLY A 163 4.83 -32.04 16.54
N ARG A 164 6.00 -31.44 16.33
CA ARG A 164 6.59 -31.32 14.99
C ARG A 164 7.17 -32.69 14.59
N PRO A 165 6.89 -33.20 13.37
CA PRO A 165 7.42 -34.48 12.94
C PRO A 165 8.95 -34.43 12.82
N THR A 166 9.61 -35.58 13.03
CA THR A 166 11.08 -35.73 13.03
C THR A 166 11.71 -35.35 11.70
N SER A 167 11.01 -35.61 10.60
CA SER A 167 11.38 -35.16 9.25
C SER A 167 10.23 -34.39 8.65
N VAL A 168 10.47 -33.13 8.29
CA VAL A 168 9.56 -32.31 7.49
C VAL A 168 10.00 -32.40 6.02
N TRP A 169 9.08 -32.12 5.09
CA TRP A 169 9.37 -32.06 3.65
C TRP A 169 10.62 -31.26 3.34
N SER A 170 11.47 -31.81 2.47
CA SER A 170 12.71 -31.13 2.10
C SER A 170 12.45 -29.95 1.17
N ASP A 171 13.37 -28.98 1.15
CA ASP A 171 13.30 -27.83 0.24
C ASP A 171 13.21 -28.28 -1.23
N ALA A 172 13.98 -29.30 -1.62
CA ALA A 172 13.93 -29.85 -2.98
C ALA A 172 12.58 -30.49 -3.33
N GLU A 173 11.90 -31.05 -2.33
CA GLU A 173 10.59 -31.68 -2.50
C GLU A 173 9.48 -30.63 -2.68
N VAL A 174 9.51 -29.55 -1.88
CA VAL A 174 8.47 -28.51 -1.91
C VAL A 174 8.76 -27.41 -2.92
N ASN A 175 10.02 -27.08 -3.23
CA ASN A 175 10.40 -26.00 -4.15
C ASN A 175 10.33 -26.44 -5.62
N LYS A 176 9.26 -27.15 -6.00
CA LYS A 176 8.99 -27.50 -7.40
C LYS A 176 8.21 -26.37 -8.06
N THR A 177 8.73 -25.90 -9.19
CA THR A 177 7.98 -24.97 -10.05
C THR A 177 6.83 -25.77 -10.68
N PRO A 178 5.58 -25.26 -10.67
CA PRO A 178 4.47 -25.99 -11.28
C PRO A 178 4.77 -26.25 -12.76
N VAL A 179 4.94 -27.52 -13.12
CA VAL A 179 4.94 -27.93 -14.53
C VAL A 179 3.49 -27.85 -15.04
N GLN A 180 3.33 -27.63 -16.34
CA GLN A 180 2.03 -27.69 -17.01
C GLN A 180 1.20 -28.88 -16.49
N LEU A 181 -0.08 -28.61 -16.23
CA LEU A 181 -1.04 -29.53 -15.62
C LEU A 181 -0.83 -30.98 -16.09
N PRO A 182 -0.57 -31.93 -15.17
CA PRO A 182 -0.82 -33.33 -15.48
C PRO A 182 -2.29 -33.45 -15.88
N THR A 183 -2.56 -34.19 -16.95
CA THR A 183 -3.92 -34.39 -17.50
C THR A 183 -4.83 -35.16 -16.53
N GLU A 184 -4.25 -35.77 -15.49
CA GLU A 184 -4.93 -36.60 -14.50
C GLU A 184 -4.41 -36.32 -13.08
N ASN A 185 -5.23 -36.66 -12.07
CA ASN A 185 -4.81 -36.65 -10.66
C ASN A 185 -3.79 -37.77 -10.43
N VAL A 186 -2.54 -37.59 -10.87
CA VAL A 186 -1.47 -38.54 -10.58
C VAL A 186 -1.21 -38.46 -9.08
N ASP A 187 -1.56 -39.53 -8.37
CA ASP A 187 -1.20 -39.76 -6.97
C ASP A 187 0.31 -40.01 -6.98
N ASP A 188 1.12 -38.93 -7.00
CA ASP A 188 2.56 -39.05 -6.81
C ASP A 188 2.77 -39.85 -5.53
N ALA A 189 3.51 -40.96 -5.62
CA ALA A 189 3.76 -41.84 -4.49
C ALA A 189 4.56 -41.08 -3.41
N ARG A 190 3.84 -40.39 -2.51
CA ARG A 190 4.41 -39.73 -1.32
C ARG A 190 4.73 -40.81 -0.31
N GLY A 191 6.02 -41.11 -0.15
CA GLY A 191 6.52 -42.23 0.64
C GLY A 191 6.58 -41.99 2.15
N ASP A 192 6.36 -40.75 2.61
CA ASP A 192 6.53 -40.33 4.00
C ASP A 192 5.24 -40.37 4.84
N GLY A 193 4.07 -40.50 4.21
CA GLY A 193 2.77 -40.48 4.88
C GLY A 193 2.41 -39.14 5.52
N LEU A 194 3.31 -38.15 5.56
CA LEU A 194 3.06 -36.83 6.12
C LEU A 194 2.27 -35.97 5.11
N GLU A 195 1.00 -35.69 5.43
CA GLU A 195 0.12 -34.95 4.52
C GLU A 195 -0.04 -33.48 4.90
N LEU A 196 -0.19 -33.17 6.20
CA LEU A 196 -0.41 -31.81 6.69
C LEU A 196 0.37 -31.57 7.99
N LEU A 197 0.77 -30.32 8.18
CA LEU A 197 1.19 -29.80 9.47
C LEU A 197 0.08 -28.91 10.03
N VAL A 198 0.02 -28.78 11.35
CA VAL A 198 -0.96 -27.95 12.05
C VAL A 198 -0.23 -27.06 13.05
N LEU A 199 -0.55 -25.78 13.04
CA LEU A 199 -0.06 -24.78 13.99
C LEU A 199 -1.22 -24.31 14.86
N THR A 200 -1.12 -24.55 16.16
CA THR A 200 -2.15 -24.20 17.14
C THR A 200 -1.71 -23.02 17.99
N SER A 201 -2.39 -21.88 17.85
CA SER A 201 -2.21 -20.67 18.66
C SER A 201 -3.34 -20.54 19.67
N LYS A 202 -3.02 -20.37 20.97
CA LYS A 202 -4.02 -20.33 22.06
C LYS A 202 -5.08 -19.23 21.90
N LYS A 203 -4.69 -18.07 21.37
CA LYS A 203 -5.56 -16.91 21.10
C LYS A 203 -6.05 -16.88 19.64
N GLY A 204 -5.68 -17.86 18.81
CA GLY A 204 -5.92 -17.80 17.37
C GLY A 204 -4.94 -16.89 16.64
N TRP A 205 -5.39 -16.33 15.51
CA TRP A 205 -4.52 -15.70 14.52
C TRP A 205 -5.04 -14.31 14.14
N PRO A 206 -4.22 -13.43 13.52
CA PRO A 206 -4.70 -12.13 13.04
C PRO A 206 -5.93 -12.24 12.15
N PHE A 207 -6.01 -13.28 11.32
CA PHE A 207 -7.15 -13.52 10.43
C PHE A 207 -8.48 -13.73 11.18
N THR A 208 -8.43 -14.37 12.36
CA THR A 208 -9.58 -14.55 13.26
C THR A 208 -9.70 -13.42 14.27
N LEU A 209 -8.93 -12.33 14.09
CA LEU A 209 -8.85 -11.20 15.00
C LEU A 209 -8.52 -11.63 16.44
N PHE A 210 -7.67 -12.65 16.59
CA PHE A 210 -7.31 -13.26 17.88
C PHE A 210 -8.51 -13.67 18.74
N ASN A 211 -9.61 -14.09 18.09
CA ASN A 211 -10.86 -14.48 18.71
C ASN A 211 -11.39 -13.42 19.71
N THR A 212 -11.01 -12.15 19.50
CA THR A 212 -11.55 -11.05 20.27
C THR A 212 -13.01 -10.88 19.85
N ARG A 213 -13.93 -11.02 20.81
CA ARG A 213 -15.36 -10.71 20.61
C ARG A 213 -15.50 -9.21 20.37
N ALA A 214 -15.24 -8.77 19.15
CA ALA A 214 -15.66 -7.44 18.73
C ALA A 214 -17.19 -7.42 18.73
N ALA A 215 -17.74 -6.38 19.35
CA ALA A 215 -19.17 -6.21 19.58
C ALA A 215 -20.01 -6.45 18.31
N ALA A 216 -21.17 -7.07 18.52
CA ALA A 216 -22.33 -7.18 17.65
C ALA A 216 -22.25 -6.35 16.35
N ASP A 217 -22.07 -7.04 15.22
CA ASP A 217 -23.05 -7.11 14.12
C ASP A 217 -22.39 -7.76 12.89
N GLY A 218 -22.74 -9.03 12.61
CA GLY A 218 -22.70 -9.57 11.26
C GLY A 218 -21.76 -10.74 10.94
N THR A 219 -22.41 -11.87 10.62
CA THR A 219 -21.97 -13.05 9.83
C THR A 219 -21.46 -14.29 10.60
N PRO A 220 -21.87 -15.51 10.17
CA PRO A 220 -21.47 -16.78 10.80
C PRO A 220 -19.96 -17.04 10.91
N PHE A 221 -19.13 -16.31 10.16
CA PHE A 221 -17.67 -16.47 10.15
C PHE A 221 -16.98 -15.90 11.41
N GLU A 222 -17.65 -15.03 12.18
CA GLU A 222 -17.08 -14.45 13.40
C GLU A 222 -17.22 -15.36 14.63
N MET A 223 -17.90 -16.50 14.49
CA MET A 223 -18.03 -17.53 15.53
C MET A 223 -17.02 -18.67 15.41
N MET A 224 -16.02 -18.54 14.53
CA MET A 224 -15.03 -19.60 14.33
C MET A 224 -13.88 -19.43 15.32
N ASP A 225 -13.87 -20.22 16.39
CA ASP A 225 -12.71 -20.40 17.29
C ASP A 225 -11.60 -21.15 16.54
N ALA A 226 -11.00 -20.49 15.56
CA ALA A 226 -10.02 -21.08 14.66
C ALA A 226 -8.60 -20.86 15.20
N THR A 227 -8.26 -21.63 16.24
CA THR A 227 -6.92 -21.69 16.85
C THR A 227 -5.91 -22.47 16.01
N ASP A 228 -6.42 -23.41 15.20
CA ASP A 228 -5.63 -24.34 14.42
C ASP A 228 -5.50 -23.89 12.97
N VAL A 229 -4.26 -23.71 12.52
CA VAL A 229 -3.90 -23.36 11.14
C VAL A 229 -3.28 -24.56 10.48
N VAL A 230 -3.86 -24.97 9.35
CA VAL A 230 -3.31 -26.04 8.51
C VAL A 230 -2.19 -25.47 7.64
N VAL A 231 -0.99 -26.02 7.81
CA VAL A 231 0.22 -25.71 7.05
C VAL A 231 0.44 -26.80 6.00
N ARG A 232 0.33 -26.39 4.74
CA ARG A 232 0.52 -27.27 3.58
C ARG A 232 1.94 -27.19 3.04
N ARG A 233 2.30 -28.14 2.17
CA ARG A 233 3.54 -28.10 1.37
C ARG A 233 3.72 -26.77 0.64
N GLU A 234 2.63 -26.24 0.08
CA GLU A 234 2.63 -24.92 -0.56
C GLU A 234 2.93 -23.77 0.41
N SER A 235 2.52 -23.88 1.67
CA SER A 235 2.82 -22.86 2.70
C SER A 235 4.31 -22.86 3.05
N VAL A 236 4.91 -24.05 3.12
CA VAL A 236 6.36 -24.23 3.31
C VAL A 236 7.13 -23.72 2.10
N ARG A 237 6.69 -24.02 0.87
CA ARG A 237 7.29 -23.51 -0.36
C ARG A 237 7.31 -21.98 -0.42
N VAL A 238 6.18 -21.33 -0.10
CA VAL A 238 6.10 -19.86 -0.05
C VAL A 238 7.08 -19.30 0.98
N TRP A 239 7.14 -19.91 2.17
CA TRP A 239 8.10 -19.50 3.19
C TRP A 239 9.56 -19.66 2.73
N ASN A 240 9.93 -20.76 2.08
CA ASN A 240 11.30 -20.95 1.59
C ASN A 240 11.71 -19.86 0.60
N ILE A 241 10.80 -19.43 -0.28
CA ILE A 241 11.04 -18.33 -1.22
C ILE A 241 11.22 -17.00 -0.46
N VAL A 242 10.33 -16.69 0.48
CA VAL A 242 10.41 -15.47 1.29
C VAL A 242 11.68 -15.45 2.15
N ARG A 243 12.05 -16.58 2.76
CA ARG A 243 13.28 -16.72 3.55
C ARG A 243 14.52 -16.45 2.69
N ALA A 244 14.58 -17.00 1.49
CA ALA A 244 15.71 -16.78 0.58
C ALA A 244 15.87 -15.29 0.20
N ASP A 245 14.75 -14.58 0.01
CA ASP A 245 14.72 -13.14 -0.23
C ASP A 245 15.15 -12.34 1.01
N LEU A 246 14.65 -12.69 2.20
CA LEU A 246 15.09 -12.10 3.47
C LEU A 246 16.60 -12.29 3.69
N ASP A 247 17.15 -13.45 3.38
CA ASP A 247 18.58 -13.70 3.49
C ASP A 247 19.39 -12.87 2.48
N ALA A 248 18.88 -12.72 1.24
CA ALA A 248 19.50 -11.83 0.24
C ALA A 248 19.55 -10.39 0.74
N TRP A 249 18.44 -9.90 1.30
CA TRP A 249 18.29 -8.53 1.75
C TRP A 249 19.02 -8.23 3.08
N LEU A 250 18.76 -9.00 4.14
CA LEU A 250 19.16 -8.69 5.52
C LEU A 250 20.49 -9.33 5.94
N VAL A 251 20.92 -10.39 5.26
CA VAL A 251 22.16 -11.12 5.57
C VAL A 251 23.24 -10.79 4.56
N ARG A 252 22.98 -11.03 3.27
CA ARG A 252 23.95 -10.83 2.19
C ARG A 252 24.00 -9.41 1.65
N LYS A 253 22.96 -8.62 1.88
CA LYS A 253 22.82 -7.21 1.43
C LYS A 253 22.94 -7.07 -0.09
N GLU A 254 22.34 -8.02 -0.82
CA GLU A 254 22.40 -8.11 -2.29
C GLU A 254 21.44 -7.15 -3.01
N GLY A 255 20.57 -6.45 -2.27
CA GLY A 255 19.61 -5.50 -2.83
C GLY A 255 18.45 -5.23 -1.88
N PRO A 256 17.48 -4.38 -2.30
CA PRO A 256 16.21 -4.22 -1.60
C PRO A 256 15.39 -5.52 -1.63
N PRO A 257 14.43 -5.69 -0.71
CA PRO A 257 13.60 -6.88 -0.68
C PRO A 257 12.65 -6.94 -1.87
N THR A 258 12.26 -8.16 -2.28
CA THR A 258 11.34 -8.35 -3.40
C THR A 258 9.88 -8.21 -2.93
N PRO A 259 9.05 -7.37 -3.58
CA PRO A 259 7.62 -7.38 -3.33
C PRO A 259 6.97 -8.63 -3.96
N PHE A 260 6.31 -9.46 -3.16
CA PHE A 260 5.65 -10.68 -3.63
C PHE A 260 4.14 -10.51 -3.78
N VAL A 261 3.55 -11.18 -4.77
CA VAL A 261 2.08 -11.33 -4.88
C VAL A 261 1.72 -12.81 -4.93
N LEU A 262 1.08 -13.32 -3.87
CA LEU A 262 0.57 -14.68 -3.81
C LEU A 262 -0.82 -14.77 -4.44
N VAL A 263 -0.88 -15.37 -5.62
CA VAL A 263 -2.09 -15.57 -6.40
C VAL A 263 -2.62 -16.98 -6.21
N GLY A 264 -3.92 -17.10 -5.98
CA GLY A 264 -4.59 -18.39 -5.87
C GLY A 264 -6.10 -18.28 -5.88
N SER A 265 -6.77 -19.39 -6.16
CA SER A 265 -8.23 -19.48 -6.16
C SER A 265 -8.85 -18.93 -4.85
N PRO A 266 -10.01 -18.27 -4.90
CA PRO A 266 -10.75 -17.90 -3.70
C PRO A 266 -10.99 -19.14 -2.81
N GLY A 267 -10.87 -18.99 -1.49
CA GLY A 267 -11.10 -20.10 -0.54
C GLY A 267 -9.94 -21.11 -0.39
N ILE A 268 -8.85 -21.01 -1.17
CA ILE A 268 -7.71 -21.95 -1.08
C ILE A 268 -6.85 -21.81 0.19
N GLY A 269 -7.26 -21.01 1.19
CA GLY A 269 -6.52 -20.87 2.44
C GLY A 269 -5.26 -19.99 2.39
N LYS A 270 -5.19 -18.99 1.51
CA LYS A 270 -4.04 -18.04 1.47
C LYS A 270 -3.93 -17.22 2.75
N SER A 271 -4.99 -16.53 3.12
CA SER A 271 -4.99 -15.57 4.24
C SER A 271 -4.87 -16.30 5.58
N PHE A 272 -5.70 -17.32 5.80
CA PHE A 272 -5.72 -18.07 7.05
C PHE A 272 -4.58 -19.10 7.17
N GLY A 273 -4.27 -19.85 6.11
CA GLY A 273 -3.23 -20.89 6.12
C GLY A 273 -1.84 -20.31 5.90
N VAL A 274 -1.57 -19.83 4.69
CA VAL A 274 -0.24 -19.33 4.29
C VAL A 274 0.16 -18.09 5.07
N GLY A 275 -0.74 -17.12 5.22
CA GLY A 275 -0.47 -15.87 5.94
C GLY A 275 -0.09 -16.12 7.40
N SER A 276 -0.86 -16.95 8.11
CA SER A 276 -0.58 -17.30 9.51
C SER A 276 0.73 -18.08 9.68
N HIS A 277 0.98 -19.07 8.80
CA HIS A 277 2.26 -19.79 8.77
C HIS A 277 3.43 -18.84 8.54
N LEU A 278 3.30 -17.92 7.58
CA LEU A 278 4.34 -16.96 7.26
C LEU A 278 4.61 -16.01 8.44
N LEU A 279 3.55 -15.53 9.10
CA LEU A 279 3.71 -14.74 10.31
C LEU A 279 4.49 -15.51 11.39
N TYR A 280 4.12 -16.75 11.67
CA TYR A 280 4.82 -17.60 12.64
C TYR A 280 6.32 -17.69 12.31
N GLU A 281 6.64 -18.01 11.06
CA GLU A 281 8.02 -18.16 10.60
C GLU A 281 8.81 -16.84 10.61
N LEU A 282 8.18 -15.71 10.28
CA LEU A 282 8.81 -14.38 10.34
C LEU A 282 9.16 -13.95 11.78
N LEU A 283 8.29 -14.26 12.75
CA LEU A 283 8.58 -13.97 14.17
C LEU A 283 9.73 -14.83 14.72
N HIS A 284 10.00 -15.98 14.09
CA HIS A 284 11.14 -16.85 14.40
C HIS A 284 12.34 -16.64 13.49
N TYR A 285 12.25 -15.72 12.53
CA TYR A 285 13.36 -15.42 11.63
C TYR A 285 14.50 -14.76 12.42
N ALA A 286 15.74 -15.14 12.09
CA ALA A 286 17.00 -14.74 12.70
C ALA A 286 16.90 -13.54 13.68
N PRO A 287 17.11 -13.76 15.01
CA PRO A 287 16.96 -12.72 16.02
C PRO A 287 17.74 -11.45 15.68
N GLY A 288 17.07 -10.29 15.78
CA GLY A 288 17.66 -8.98 15.50
C GLY A 288 17.83 -8.62 14.02
N LYS A 289 17.33 -9.44 13.08
CA LYS A 289 17.29 -9.09 11.64
C LYS A 289 16.03 -8.32 11.25
N LEU A 290 14.90 -8.68 11.83
CA LEU A 290 13.64 -7.95 11.72
C LEU A 290 13.32 -7.28 13.05
N ASP A 291 12.81 -6.06 12.98
CA ASP A 291 12.35 -5.30 14.13
C ASP A 291 10.81 -5.34 14.24
N VAL A 292 10.12 -5.43 13.09
CA VAL A 292 8.66 -5.35 13.01
C VAL A 292 8.09 -6.33 11.98
N VAL A 293 6.97 -6.98 12.28
CA VAL A 293 6.19 -7.74 11.29
C VAL A 293 4.75 -7.24 11.32
N THR A 294 4.14 -7.03 10.17
CA THR A 294 2.78 -6.48 10.08
C THR A 294 1.85 -7.42 9.34
N PHE A 295 0.60 -7.45 9.80
CA PHE A 295 -0.47 -8.24 9.19
C PHE A 295 -1.68 -7.36 8.98
N LEU A 296 -1.96 -7.00 7.73
CA LEU A 296 -3.19 -6.33 7.33
C LEU A 296 -4.24 -7.37 6.99
N VAL A 297 -5.38 -7.30 7.67
CA VAL A 297 -6.54 -8.14 7.38
C VAL A 297 -7.82 -7.34 7.54
N ARG A 298 -8.67 -7.39 6.51
CA ARG A 298 -9.87 -6.55 6.42
C ARG A 298 -9.45 -5.06 6.49
N GLU A 299 -9.83 -4.37 7.57
CA GLU A 299 -9.51 -2.97 7.84
C GLU A 299 -8.67 -2.81 9.13
N LYS A 300 -8.12 -3.93 9.64
CA LYS A 300 -7.32 -3.95 10.86
C LYS A 300 -5.89 -4.32 10.53
N MET A 301 -4.96 -3.56 11.09
CA MET A 301 -3.53 -3.77 10.95
C MET A 301 -2.96 -4.18 12.30
N PHE A 302 -2.39 -5.37 12.36
CA PHE A 302 -1.66 -5.86 13.52
C PHE A 302 -0.17 -5.62 13.30
N ILE A 303 0.46 -4.94 14.24
CA ILE A 303 1.90 -4.64 14.24
C ILE A 303 2.53 -5.44 15.36
N PHE A 304 3.41 -6.37 15.00
CA PHE A 304 4.21 -7.17 15.91
C PHE A 304 5.57 -6.52 16.05
N TYR A 305 5.88 -6.05 17.24
CA TYR A 305 7.20 -5.54 17.58
C TYR A 305 8.03 -6.71 18.10
N LEU A 306 9.12 -7.03 17.40
CA LEU A 306 10.00 -8.11 17.81
C LEU A 306 10.87 -7.66 19.00
N PRO A 307 11.21 -8.57 19.93
CA PRO A 307 12.06 -8.26 21.06
C PRO A 307 13.41 -7.69 20.61
N SER A 308 13.80 -6.55 21.17
CA SER A 308 15.07 -5.90 20.86
C SER A 308 15.55 -5.08 22.06
N GLY A 309 16.86 -5.11 22.34
CA GLY A 309 17.47 -4.27 23.37
C GLY A 309 16.93 -4.46 24.80
N GLY A 310 16.34 -5.62 25.11
CA GLY A 310 15.71 -5.90 26.41
C GLY A 310 14.22 -5.59 26.50
N GLU A 311 13.61 -5.01 25.46
CA GLU A 311 12.16 -4.88 25.36
C GLU A 311 11.51 -6.21 24.97
N ALA A 312 10.43 -6.58 25.66
CA ALA A 312 9.63 -7.74 25.32
C ALA A 312 8.81 -7.51 24.04
N GLY A 313 8.55 -8.60 23.31
CA GLY A 313 7.72 -8.54 22.11
C GLY A 313 6.29 -8.15 22.46
N ARG A 314 5.63 -7.38 21.58
CA ARG A 314 4.25 -6.93 21.78
C ARG A 314 3.48 -6.82 20.47
N VAL A 315 2.15 -6.82 20.58
CA VAL A 315 1.25 -6.63 19.44
C VAL A 315 0.34 -5.44 19.69
N GLU A 316 0.29 -4.55 18.73
CA GLU A 316 -0.65 -3.43 18.70
C GLU A 316 -1.58 -3.59 17.50
N ARG A 317 -2.88 -3.34 17.73
CA ARG A 317 -3.90 -3.32 16.69
C ARG A 317 -4.26 -1.88 16.36
N TYR A 318 -4.19 -1.57 15.08
CA TYR A 318 -4.61 -0.32 14.48
C TYR A 318 -5.75 -0.55 13.51
N ASP A 319 -6.50 0.51 13.24
CA ASP A 319 -7.26 0.58 11.99
C ASP A 319 -6.30 0.83 10.83
N LYS A 320 -6.73 0.48 9.61
CA LYS A 320 -5.87 0.49 8.41
C LYS A 320 -5.10 1.80 8.21
N THR A 321 -5.78 2.95 8.18
CA THR A 321 -5.13 4.24 7.89
C THR A 321 -4.14 4.66 8.99
N PRO A 322 -4.50 4.63 10.30
CA PRO A 322 -3.53 4.87 11.36
C PRO A 322 -2.36 3.88 11.36
N GLY A 323 -2.61 2.61 11.04
CA GLY A 323 -1.58 1.57 10.97
C GLY A 323 -0.55 1.84 9.88
N VAL A 324 -0.98 2.34 8.72
CA VAL A 324 -0.07 2.74 7.63
C VAL A 324 0.83 3.89 8.08
N GLY A 325 0.27 4.93 8.69
CA GLY A 325 1.07 6.04 9.24
C GLY A 325 2.12 5.56 10.23
N ARG A 326 1.73 4.63 11.13
CA ARG A 326 2.66 4.02 12.09
C ARG A 326 3.79 3.23 11.42
N ILE A 327 3.48 2.47 10.37
CA ILE A 327 4.50 1.72 9.60
C ILE A 327 5.47 2.68 8.92
N THR A 328 4.98 3.77 8.33
CA THR A 328 5.81 4.79 7.69
C THR A 328 6.76 5.43 8.70
N GLU A 329 6.26 5.82 9.89
CA GLU A 329 7.11 6.34 10.97
C GLU A 329 8.21 5.36 11.40
N LEU A 330 7.88 4.06 11.50
CA LEU A 330 8.85 3.03 11.85
C LEU A 330 9.91 2.85 10.77
N SER A 331 9.50 2.88 9.50
CA SER A 331 10.43 2.85 8.35
C SER A 331 11.34 4.08 8.33
N ASP A 332 10.79 5.28 8.54
CA ASP A 332 11.56 6.54 8.58
C ASP A 332 12.57 6.55 9.76
N ALA A 333 12.22 5.91 10.87
CA ALA A 333 13.12 5.67 12.00
C ALA A 333 14.18 4.58 11.73
N GLY A 334 14.23 4.01 10.52
CA GLY A 334 15.20 3.01 10.11
C GLY A 334 14.93 1.60 10.63
N LYS A 335 13.71 1.30 11.11
CA LYS A 335 13.33 -0.05 11.50
C LYS A 335 13.17 -0.94 10.27
N ARG A 336 13.58 -2.20 10.39
CA ARG A 336 13.42 -3.21 9.35
C ARG A 336 12.16 -4.00 9.62
N GLY A 337 11.27 -4.08 8.63
CA GLY A 337 10.06 -4.86 8.80
C GLY A 337 9.65 -5.68 7.58
N TYR A 338 8.63 -6.51 7.82
CA TYR A 338 8.01 -7.34 6.80
C TYR A 338 6.48 -7.22 6.86
N MET A 339 5.84 -7.07 5.70
CA MET A 339 4.40 -6.80 5.58
C MET A 339 3.66 -7.98 4.94
N ILE A 340 2.64 -8.50 5.62
CA ILE A 340 1.67 -9.45 5.07
C ILE A 340 0.36 -8.70 4.83
N LEU A 341 -0.06 -8.63 3.57
CA LEU A 341 -1.20 -7.82 3.14
C LEU A 341 -2.31 -8.69 2.56
N ASP A 342 -3.39 -8.90 3.31
CA ASP A 342 -4.56 -9.65 2.83
C ASP A 342 -5.51 -8.76 2.00
N ALA A 343 -5.38 -8.83 0.67
CA ALA A 343 -6.14 -8.00 -0.26
C ALA A 343 -7.53 -8.60 -0.54
N LYS A 344 -8.60 -7.96 -0.02
CA LYS A 344 -9.98 -8.33 -0.35
C LYS A 344 -10.48 -7.59 -1.60
N LYS A 345 -11.43 -8.20 -2.30
CA LYS A 345 -12.01 -7.73 -3.59
C LYS A 345 -12.61 -6.31 -3.55
N TYR A 346 -12.97 -5.80 -2.38
CA TYR A 346 -13.62 -4.50 -2.19
C TYR A 346 -12.84 -3.57 -1.24
N VAL A 347 -11.60 -3.93 -0.91
CA VAL A 347 -10.74 -3.16 -0.02
C VAL A 347 -9.44 -2.89 -0.77
N ASP A 348 -9.21 -1.64 -1.11
CA ASP A 348 -7.97 -1.23 -1.76
C ASP A 348 -6.80 -1.44 -0.82
N LEU A 349 -5.66 -1.89 -1.33
CA LEU A 349 -4.44 -1.91 -0.52
C LEU A 349 -4.00 -0.48 -0.23
N PRO A 350 -3.35 -0.23 0.93
CA PRO A 350 -2.74 1.06 1.17
C PRO A 350 -1.68 1.38 0.11
N THR A 351 -1.65 2.62 -0.37
CA THR A 351 -0.75 3.09 -1.44
C THR A 351 0.62 3.53 -0.92
N ASP A 352 0.69 4.04 0.30
CA ASP A 352 1.90 4.68 0.86
C ASP A 352 2.67 3.74 1.80
N LEU A 353 2.86 2.49 1.37
CA LEU A 353 3.61 1.50 2.14
C LEU A 353 5.11 1.55 1.79
N PRO A 354 6.01 1.32 2.77
CA PRO A 354 7.46 1.38 2.58
C PRO A 354 7.99 0.11 1.89
N SER A 355 7.46 -0.24 0.73
CA SER A 355 7.78 -1.46 -0.03
C SER A 355 9.22 -1.52 -0.56
N GLU A 356 9.87 -0.36 -0.73
CA GLU A 356 11.28 -0.30 -1.15
C GLU A 356 12.25 -0.60 0.00
N SER A 357 11.84 -0.35 1.24
CA SER A 357 12.67 -0.55 2.43
C SER A 357 12.26 -1.77 3.26
N TRP A 358 11.04 -2.28 3.10
CA TRP A 358 10.49 -3.42 3.84
C TRP A 358 10.06 -4.54 2.91
N GLY A 359 10.32 -5.79 3.34
CA GLY A 359 9.81 -6.95 2.62
C GLY A 359 8.29 -7.03 2.66
N SER A 360 7.68 -7.57 1.61
CA SER A 360 6.21 -7.58 1.52
C SER A 360 5.65 -8.74 0.71
N ILE A 361 4.47 -9.20 1.12
CA ILE A 361 3.67 -10.15 0.35
C ILE A 361 2.20 -9.77 0.36
N VAL A 362 1.61 -9.69 -0.82
CA VAL A 362 0.17 -9.49 -1.01
C VAL A 362 -0.50 -10.83 -1.22
N LEU A 363 -1.47 -11.16 -0.37
CA LEU A 363 -2.32 -12.34 -0.51
C LEU A 363 -3.54 -11.93 -1.33
N SER A 364 -3.55 -12.27 -2.62
CA SER A 364 -4.61 -11.81 -3.54
C SER A 364 -5.42 -12.95 -4.15
N SER A 365 -6.71 -12.68 -4.34
CA SER A 365 -7.53 -13.47 -5.26
C SER A 365 -6.99 -13.37 -6.71
N PRO A 366 -7.37 -14.28 -7.62
CA PRO A 366 -6.89 -14.27 -9.01
C PRO A 366 -7.41 -13.08 -9.82
N ASN A 367 -8.31 -12.27 -9.25
CA ASN A 367 -8.82 -11.08 -9.90
C ASN A 367 -7.69 -10.05 -10.04
N LYS A 368 -7.25 -9.81 -11.28
CA LYS A 368 -6.22 -8.82 -11.62
C LYS A 368 -6.46 -7.45 -10.99
N LYS A 369 -7.72 -7.01 -10.86
CA LYS A 369 -8.04 -5.70 -10.25
C LYS A 369 -7.54 -5.57 -8.81
N ASN A 370 -7.40 -6.67 -8.07
CA ASN A 370 -7.07 -6.64 -6.64
C ASN A 370 -5.59 -6.34 -6.36
N TYR A 371 -4.69 -6.65 -7.29
CA TYR A 371 -3.25 -6.45 -7.13
C TYR A 371 -2.65 -5.57 -8.22
N LYS A 372 -3.46 -5.11 -9.18
CA LYS A 372 -3.02 -4.21 -10.25
C LYS A 372 -2.41 -2.93 -9.68
N VAL A 373 -3.08 -2.31 -8.70
CA VAL A 373 -2.53 -1.12 -8.01
C VAL A 373 -1.21 -1.44 -7.33
N TRP A 374 -1.10 -2.61 -6.68
CA TRP A 374 0.14 -3.01 -6.03
C TRP A 374 1.28 -3.24 -7.05
N ASP A 375 1.00 -3.91 -8.16
CA ASP A 375 1.96 -4.18 -9.23
C ASP A 375 2.39 -2.90 -9.97
N GLU A 376 1.45 -1.96 -10.17
CA GLU A 376 1.71 -0.66 -10.80
C GLU A 376 2.49 0.30 -9.89
N THR A 377 2.23 0.28 -8.58
CA THR A 377 2.93 1.13 -7.61
C THR A 377 4.28 0.56 -7.19
N ASN A 378 4.48 -0.77 -7.29
CA ASN A 378 5.71 -1.45 -6.89
C ASN A 378 6.40 -2.11 -8.09
N MET A 379 7.39 -1.42 -8.65
CA MET A 379 8.18 -1.96 -9.77
C MET A 379 8.87 -3.27 -9.38
N GLY A 380 8.70 -4.32 -10.20
CA GLY A 380 9.40 -5.60 -10.02
C GLY A 380 8.70 -6.63 -9.14
N SER A 381 7.39 -6.49 -8.90
CA SER A 381 6.62 -7.46 -8.12
C SER A 381 6.71 -8.88 -8.69
N ARG A 382 7.05 -9.86 -7.83
CA ARG A 382 7.17 -11.27 -8.21
C ARG A 382 5.92 -12.05 -7.86
N PHE A 383 5.31 -12.65 -8.89
CA PHE A 383 4.12 -13.48 -8.73
C PHE A 383 4.45 -14.89 -8.24
N LEU A 384 3.77 -15.30 -7.16
CA LEU A 384 3.79 -16.65 -6.62
C LEU A 384 2.40 -17.27 -6.83
N PHE A 385 2.33 -18.45 -7.43
CA PHE A 385 1.07 -19.16 -7.63
C PHE A 385 0.95 -20.29 -6.64
N ILE A 386 -0.17 -20.38 -5.92
CA ILE A 386 -0.45 -21.49 -5.00
C ILE A 386 -1.13 -22.64 -5.73
N ASN A 387 -0.64 -23.85 -5.52
CA ASN A 387 -1.25 -25.04 -6.11
C ASN A 387 -2.61 -25.37 -5.46
N ARG A 388 -3.43 -26.15 -6.19
CA ARG A 388 -4.67 -26.72 -5.66
C ARG A 388 -4.36 -27.76 -4.59
N TYR A 389 -5.36 -28.06 -3.74
CA TYR A 389 -5.24 -29.13 -2.77
C TYR A 389 -4.94 -30.46 -3.47
N HIS A 390 -4.00 -31.20 -2.91
CA HIS A 390 -3.80 -32.60 -3.28
C HIS A 390 -4.96 -33.44 -2.74
N ALA A 391 -5.32 -34.54 -3.42
CA ALA A 391 -6.42 -35.41 -2.99
C ALA A 391 -6.22 -35.93 -1.55
N ARG A 392 -4.97 -36.19 -1.15
CA ARG A 392 -4.63 -36.61 0.22
C ARG A 392 -4.73 -35.49 1.25
N GLU A 393 -4.43 -34.24 0.88
CA GLU A 393 -4.66 -33.08 1.74
C GLU A 393 -6.17 -32.90 1.99
N MET A 394 -7.00 -33.12 0.96
CA MET A 394 -8.46 -33.07 1.10
C MET A 394 -9.02 -34.18 1.98
N LYS A 395 -8.38 -35.36 2.05
CA LYS A 395 -8.77 -36.45 2.96
C LYS A 395 -8.38 -36.20 4.42
N ALA A 396 -7.43 -35.29 4.65
CA ALA A 396 -6.90 -34.97 5.97
C ALA A 396 -7.66 -33.80 6.65
N TYR A 397 -8.46 -33.05 5.88
CA TYR A 397 -9.49 -32.13 6.36
C TYR A 397 -10.75 -32.90 6.77
#